data_AF-A0A3P6ELR2-F1
#
_entry.id   AF-A0A3P6ELR2-F1
#
_cell.length_a   1.000
_cell.length_b   1.000
_cell.length_c   1.000
_cell.angle_alpha   90.00
_cell.angle_beta   90.00
_cell.angle_gamma   90.00
#
_symmetry.space_group_name_H-M   'P 1'
#
loop_
_entity.id
_entity.type
_entity.pdbx_description
1 polymer ?
#
loop_
_entity_poly.entity_id
_entity_poly.type
_entity_poly.pdbx_seq_one_letter_code
_entity_poly.pdbx_strand_id
1 'polypeptide(L)'
;MEISKTLLLVISLVAATLFLQTKAAGVYCSNRYTRCYREYIQCPEECPSTTAMNSNNKVCYADCDRPPCKSQCRMRKPNCNRPGSACYDPRFIGGDGIVFYFHGKSNEEFSLVSDSDLQINGRFIGHRPAGRDRDFTWIQALGFLFNSHKFSLEAAKSASWNNDVDHLRFTFDGQDLSVPEETLFTWYSPNKDIKIERVTMRNSVIVTIKDKAEIMVNVVPVTKEDDRIHNYKVPSDDCFAHLEVQFKFFNLSPNVDGILGRTYKPDFQNPAKSGVAMPVVGGEDSFKTSSLLSNDCKTCIFSESQAEIDIVKSEIVYATLDCTSGASSGYGIVCRK
;
A
#
# COMPACT_ATOMS: atom_id res chain seq x y z
N MET A 1 -44.84 -13.29 -41.12
CA MET A 1 -43.46 -12.77 -41.17
C MET A 1 -42.53 -13.95 -40.96
N GLU A 2 -42.02 -14.54 -42.04
CA GLU A 2 -41.05 -15.64 -41.92
C GLU A 2 -39.68 -15.05 -41.60
N ILE A 3 -39.15 -15.41 -40.44
CA ILE A 3 -37.80 -15.04 -40.05
C ILE A 3 -36.86 -15.90 -40.90
N SER A 4 -36.09 -15.25 -41.78
CA SER A 4 -35.14 -15.93 -42.66
C SER A 4 -34.18 -16.81 -41.86
N LYS A 5 -33.93 -18.03 -42.33
CA LYS A 5 -32.99 -18.99 -41.70
C LYS A 5 -31.60 -18.38 -41.49
N THR A 6 -31.19 -17.47 -42.37
CA THR A 6 -29.94 -16.73 -42.29
C THR A 6 -29.92 -15.77 -41.09
N LEU A 7 -31.05 -15.11 -40.79
CA LEU A 7 -31.17 -14.20 -39.65
C LEU A 7 -31.15 -14.98 -38.32
N LEU A 8 -31.77 -16.16 -38.27
CA LEU A 8 -31.66 -17.06 -37.10
C LEU A 8 -30.22 -17.52 -36.86
N LEU A 9 -29.47 -17.81 -37.92
CA LEU A 9 -28.07 -18.22 -37.85
C LEU A 9 -27.17 -17.09 -37.34
N VAL A 10 -27.39 -15.86 -37.80
CA VAL A 10 -26.67 -14.68 -37.32
C VAL A 10 -27.00 -14.39 -35.86
N ILE A 11 -28.27 -14.47 -35.45
CA ILE A 11 -28.67 -14.29 -34.05
C ILE A 11 -28.04 -15.38 -33.16
N SER A 12 -28.01 -16.64 -33.61
CA SER A 12 -27.32 -17.72 -32.88
C SER A 12 -25.82 -17.54 -32.81
N LEU A 13 -25.15 -17.03 -33.86
CA LEU A 13 -23.71 -16.73 -33.81
C LEU A 13 -23.40 -15.55 -32.89
N VAL A 14 -24.25 -14.51 -32.89
CA VAL A 14 -24.12 -13.36 -31.99
C VAL A 14 -24.41 -13.77 -30.54
N ALA A 15 -25.41 -14.62 -30.29
CA ALA A 15 -25.66 -15.19 -28.98
C ALA A 15 -24.50 -16.11 -28.53
N ALA A 16 -23.96 -16.95 -29.41
CA ALA A 16 -22.83 -17.83 -29.09
C ALA A 16 -21.53 -17.06 -28.81
N THR A 17 -21.32 -15.90 -29.44
CA THR A 17 -20.20 -15.00 -29.12
C THR A 17 -20.42 -14.22 -27.82
N LEU A 18 -21.68 -13.91 -27.46
CA LEU A 18 -22.04 -13.40 -26.13
C LEU A 18 -21.87 -14.44 -25.00
N PHE A 19 -21.83 -15.74 -25.32
CA PHE A 19 -21.59 -16.84 -24.38
C PHE A 19 -20.17 -17.43 -24.44
N LEU A 20 -19.18 -16.66 -24.91
CA LEU A 20 -17.78 -16.98 -24.62
C LEU A 20 -17.57 -16.79 -23.10
N GLN A 21 -17.89 -17.84 -22.32
CA GLN A 21 -17.41 -17.96 -20.95
C GLN A 21 -15.89 -17.93 -21.03
N THR A 22 -15.30 -16.79 -20.68
CA THR A 22 -13.87 -16.71 -20.39
C THR A 22 -13.62 -17.75 -19.30
N LYS A 23 -12.95 -18.86 -19.62
CA LYS A 23 -12.59 -19.85 -18.62
C LYS A 23 -11.89 -19.11 -17.48
N ALA A 24 -12.38 -19.28 -16.25
CA ALA A 24 -11.72 -18.72 -15.09
C ALA A 24 -10.27 -19.21 -15.10
N ALA A 25 -9.32 -18.27 -15.10
CA ALA A 25 -7.92 -18.59 -14.92
C ALA A 25 -7.75 -19.25 -13.55
N GLY A 26 -6.61 -19.88 -13.35
CA GLY A 26 -6.22 -20.38 -12.04
C GLY A 26 -4.72 -20.35 -11.90
N VAL A 27 -4.28 -20.46 -10.66
CA VAL A 27 -2.87 -20.42 -10.30
C VAL A 27 -2.40 -21.83 -10.04
N TYR A 28 -1.40 -22.28 -10.79
CA TYR A 28 -0.71 -23.53 -10.50
C TYR A 28 0.44 -23.27 -9.53
N CYS A 29 0.37 -23.85 -8.33
CA CYS A 29 1.39 -23.69 -7.30
C CYS A 29 2.59 -24.61 -7.59
N SER A 30 3.55 -24.12 -8.38
CA SER A 30 4.70 -24.90 -8.85
C SER A 30 5.88 -24.96 -7.87
N ASN A 31 5.90 -24.13 -6.83
CA ASN A 31 7.00 -24.09 -5.88
C ASN A 31 6.88 -25.23 -4.86
N ARG A 32 7.88 -26.13 -4.86
CA ARG A 32 7.97 -27.33 -3.99
C ARG A 32 8.00 -27.05 -2.50
N TYR A 33 8.32 -25.83 -2.09
CA TYR A 33 8.38 -25.42 -0.68
C TYR A 33 7.06 -24.89 -0.14
N THR A 34 6.08 -24.65 -1.02
CA THR A 34 4.77 -24.12 -0.65
C THR A 34 3.87 -25.24 -0.13
N ARG A 35 2.97 -24.91 0.80
CA ARG A 35 2.05 -25.91 1.39
C ARG A 35 1.01 -26.43 0.39
N CYS A 36 0.81 -25.71 -0.71
CA CYS A 36 -0.11 -26.06 -1.79
C CYS A 36 0.64 -26.54 -3.04
N TYR A 37 1.85 -27.08 -2.92
CA TYR A 37 2.63 -27.54 -4.07
C TYR A 37 1.86 -28.55 -4.93
N ARG A 38 1.84 -28.30 -6.25
CA ARG A 38 1.10 -29.02 -7.30
C ARG A 38 -0.41 -28.86 -7.29
N GLU A 39 -0.96 -28.01 -6.42
CA GLU A 39 -2.37 -27.65 -6.48
C GLU A 39 -2.63 -26.64 -7.60
N TYR A 40 -3.77 -26.80 -8.26
CA TYR A 40 -4.32 -25.80 -9.19
C TYR A 40 -5.48 -25.08 -8.51
N ILE A 41 -5.26 -23.81 -8.17
CA ILE A 41 -6.23 -23.00 -7.45
C ILE A 41 -7.04 -22.18 -8.47
N GLN A 42 -8.32 -22.51 -8.64
CA GLN A 42 -9.24 -21.79 -9.52
C GLN A 42 -9.49 -20.37 -9.01
N CYS A 43 -9.52 -19.38 -9.90
CA CYS A 43 -9.89 -18.02 -9.54
C CYS A 43 -11.41 -17.86 -9.34
N PRO A 44 -11.86 -16.94 -8.47
CA PRO A 44 -13.28 -16.67 -8.31
C PRO A 44 -13.87 -16.09 -9.59
N GLU A 45 -15.13 -16.41 -9.91
CA GLU A 45 -15.81 -15.89 -11.10
C GLU A 45 -15.90 -14.36 -11.13
N GLU A 46 -15.98 -13.70 -9.96
CA GLU A 46 -15.95 -12.24 -9.83
C GLU A 46 -14.68 -11.63 -10.46
N CYS A 47 -13.58 -12.38 -10.42
CA CYS A 47 -12.24 -11.93 -10.79
C CYS A 47 -11.48 -13.09 -11.46
N PRO A 48 -11.87 -13.47 -12.69
CA PRO A 48 -11.42 -14.69 -13.34
C PRO A 48 -9.99 -14.59 -13.89
N SER A 49 -9.31 -13.46 -13.71
CA SER A 49 -7.95 -13.23 -14.20
C SER A 49 -6.99 -13.00 -13.05
N THR A 50 -5.77 -13.51 -13.20
CA THR A 50 -4.64 -13.29 -12.30
C THR A 50 -3.85 -12.05 -12.65
N THR A 51 -4.03 -11.49 -13.87
CA THR A 51 -3.26 -10.36 -14.41
C THR A 51 -4.12 -9.13 -14.72
N ALA A 52 -5.36 -9.33 -15.13
CA ALA A 52 -6.29 -8.26 -15.47
C ALA A 52 -7.18 -7.94 -14.28
N MET A 53 -7.16 -6.67 -13.85
CA MET A 53 -8.10 -6.19 -12.84
C MET A 53 -9.49 -6.02 -13.44
N ASN A 54 -10.52 -6.34 -12.66
CA ASN A 54 -11.89 -5.99 -12.99
C ASN A 54 -12.17 -4.50 -12.75
N SER A 55 -13.38 -4.05 -13.09
CA SER A 55 -13.83 -2.66 -12.90
C SER A 55 -13.75 -2.15 -11.46
N ASN A 56 -13.67 -3.05 -10.47
CA ASN A 56 -13.54 -2.72 -9.05
C ASN A 56 -12.08 -2.76 -8.55
N ASN A 57 -11.10 -2.73 -9.46
CA ASN A 57 -9.66 -2.82 -9.15
C ASN A 57 -9.28 -4.08 -8.37
N LYS A 58 -10.01 -5.18 -8.62
CA LYS A 58 -9.73 -6.46 -7.99
C LYS A 58 -9.17 -7.48 -8.99
N VAL A 59 -8.30 -8.35 -8.50
CA VAL A 59 -7.67 -9.43 -9.27
C VAL A 59 -7.69 -10.72 -8.45
N CYS A 60 -7.62 -11.86 -9.13
CA CYS A 60 -7.42 -13.13 -8.46
C CYS A 60 -6.04 -13.19 -7.80
N TYR A 61 -6.03 -13.42 -6.49
CA TYR A 61 -4.83 -13.77 -5.75
C TYR A 61 -5.01 -15.18 -5.19
N ALA A 62 -4.07 -16.07 -5.48
CA ALA A 62 -4.01 -17.41 -4.89
C ALA A 62 -2.87 -17.48 -3.87
N ASP A 63 -3.19 -17.87 -2.65
CA ASP A 63 -2.18 -18.12 -1.62
C ASP A 63 -1.71 -19.57 -1.72
N CYS A 64 -0.52 -19.79 -2.30
CA CYS A 64 0.08 -21.12 -2.39
C CYS A 64 0.74 -21.56 -1.07
N ASP A 65 0.97 -20.65 -0.13
CA ASP A 65 1.76 -20.92 1.08
C ASP A 65 0.90 -21.37 2.25
N ARG A 66 -0.41 -21.08 2.22
CA ARG A 66 -1.31 -21.32 3.34
C ARG A 66 -2.52 -22.20 2.95
N PRO A 67 -2.70 -23.37 3.60
CA PRO A 67 -3.97 -24.11 3.55
C PRO A 67 -5.12 -23.19 3.99
N PRO A 68 -6.30 -23.23 3.36
CA PRO A 68 -6.81 -24.30 2.50
C PRO A 68 -6.50 -24.15 0.99
N CYS A 69 -5.44 -23.43 0.58
CA CYS A 69 -5.05 -23.34 -0.83
C CYS A 69 -6.18 -22.74 -1.69
N LYS A 70 -6.73 -21.62 -1.23
CA LYS A 70 -7.85 -20.94 -1.89
C LYS A 70 -7.36 -19.67 -2.58
N SER A 71 -8.07 -19.32 -3.63
CA SER A 71 -7.98 -18.00 -4.23
C SER A 71 -8.96 -17.06 -3.54
N GLN A 72 -8.70 -15.77 -3.70
CA GLN A 72 -9.61 -14.73 -3.32
C GLN A 72 -9.51 -13.59 -4.31
N CYS A 73 -10.64 -12.94 -4.55
CA CYS A 73 -10.64 -11.72 -5.30
C CYS A 73 -10.17 -10.57 -4.38
N ARG A 74 -8.93 -10.12 -4.58
CA ARG A 74 -8.31 -9.05 -3.78
C ARG A 74 -8.37 -7.74 -4.53
N MET A 75 -8.76 -6.70 -3.83
CA MET A 75 -8.53 -5.32 -4.25
C MET A 75 -7.04 -5.00 -4.07
N ARG A 76 -6.44 -4.37 -5.09
CA ARG A 76 -4.98 -4.19 -5.19
C ARG A 76 -4.55 -2.74 -5.26
N LYS A 77 -5.52 -1.82 -5.38
CA LYS A 77 -5.32 -0.39 -5.24
C LYS A 77 -5.72 0.06 -3.83
N PRO A 78 -5.16 1.19 -3.34
CA PRO A 78 -5.55 1.77 -2.07
C PRO A 78 -7.07 1.93 -1.96
N ASN A 79 -7.62 1.59 -0.80
CA ASN A 79 -8.98 1.97 -0.44
C ASN A 79 -8.94 3.07 0.60
N CYS A 80 -9.24 4.27 0.14
CA CYS A 80 -9.26 5.50 0.92
C CYS A 80 -10.38 5.57 1.98
N ASN A 81 -11.12 4.48 2.19
CA ASN A 81 -12.19 4.35 3.19
C ASN A 81 -11.98 3.17 4.15
N ARG A 82 -10.73 2.70 4.29
CA ARG A 82 -10.36 1.62 5.21
C ARG A 82 -9.22 2.06 6.14
N PRO A 83 -9.10 1.42 7.32
CA PRO A 83 -7.98 1.65 8.24
C PRO A 83 -6.62 1.59 7.54
N GLY A 84 -5.73 2.46 7.97
CA GLY A 84 -4.39 2.61 7.40
C GLY A 84 -4.36 3.40 6.10
N SER A 85 -5.46 4.01 5.65
CA SER A 85 -5.44 4.83 4.43
C SER A 85 -4.95 6.26 4.69
N ALA A 86 -4.15 6.80 3.78
CA ALA A 86 -3.80 8.21 3.66
C ALA A 86 -4.04 8.65 2.20
N CYS A 87 -5.10 9.42 1.97
CA CYS A 87 -5.52 9.84 0.63
C CYS A 87 -6.05 11.28 0.66
N TYR A 88 -6.32 11.88 -0.50
CA TYR A 88 -6.85 13.24 -0.61
C TYR A 88 -5.90 14.27 0.05
N ASP A 89 -6.41 15.27 0.78
CA ASP A 89 -5.69 16.48 1.19
C ASP A 89 -5.22 16.60 2.68
N PRO A 90 -4.28 15.75 3.13
CA PRO A 90 -4.45 14.31 3.27
C PRO A 90 -5.35 13.96 4.46
N ARG A 91 -6.35 13.15 4.16
CA ARG A 91 -7.21 12.47 5.12
C ARG A 91 -6.59 11.12 5.48
N PHE A 92 -6.51 10.86 6.78
CA PHE A 92 -6.06 9.59 7.34
C PHE A 92 -7.23 8.81 7.95
N ILE A 93 -7.11 7.48 7.97
CA ILE A 93 -7.94 6.60 8.79
C ILE A 93 -7.00 5.77 9.65
N GLY A 94 -7.08 5.95 10.97
CA GLY A 94 -6.22 5.25 11.93
C GLY A 94 -6.45 3.73 11.96
N GLY A 95 -5.56 3.02 12.64
CA GLY A 95 -5.74 1.59 12.97
C GLY A 95 -7.00 1.33 13.79
N ASP A 96 -7.41 2.31 14.59
CA ASP A 96 -8.68 2.41 15.31
C ASP A 96 -9.92 2.64 14.43
N GLY A 97 -9.73 2.86 13.12
CA GLY A 97 -10.80 3.15 12.16
C GLY A 97 -11.32 4.58 12.19
N ILE A 98 -10.73 5.47 13.00
CA ILE A 98 -11.16 6.86 13.11
C ILE A 98 -10.54 7.71 12.01
N VAL A 99 -11.37 8.53 11.37
CA VAL A 99 -10.94 9.51 10.37
C VAL A 99 -10.32 10.72 11.06
N PHE A 100 -9.16 11.16 10.60
CA PHE A 100 -8.54 12.41 11.03
C PHE A 100 -7.74 13.08 9.90
N TYR A 101 -7.43 14.35 10.06
CA TYR A 101 -6.65 15.13 9.09
C TYR A 101 -5.35 15.59 9.73
N PHE A 102 -4.27 15.50 8.97
CA PHE A 102 -2.97 16.07 9.33
C PHE A 102 -2.49 16.88 8.15
N HIS A 103 -2.44 18.20 8.29
CA HIS A 103 -2.11 19.08 7.17
C HIS A 103 -0.62 19.13 6.88
N GLY A 104 0.24 18.96 7.88
CA GLY A 104 1.68 19.14 7.69
C GLY A 104 1.99 20.52 7.08
N LYS A 105 3.03 20.58 6.26
CA LYS A 105 3.45 21.78 5.53
C LYS A 105 4.02 21.41 4.17
N SER A 106 3.87 22.31 3.19
CA SER A 106 4.44 22.11 1.86
C SER A 106 5.97 22.04 1.91
N ASN A 107 6.54 21.06 1.21
CA ASN A 107 7.97 20.74 1.15
C ASN A 107 8.59 20.40 2.51
N GLU A 108 7.82 19.78 3.40
CA GLU A 108 8.32 19.24 4.67
C GLU A 108 8.02 17.74 4.79
N GLU A 109 8.87 17.05 5.56
CA GLU A 109 8.77 15.62 5.83
C GLU A 109 8.33 15.31 7.26
N PHE A 110 7.47 14.32 7.40
CA PHE A 110 6.93 13.89 8.68
C PHE A 110 6.93 12.37 8.82
N SER A 111 7.25 11.87 10.00
CA SER A 111 7.13 10.47 10.37
C SER A 111 5.66 10.04 10.44
N LEU A 112 5.25 9.20 9.51
CA LEU A 112 3.93 8.57 9.50
C LEU A 112 3.88 7.38 10.46
N VAL A 113 4.98 6.62 10.52
CA VAL A 113 5.16 5.45 11.39
C VAL A 113 6.60 5.44 11.86
N SER A 114 6.83 5.22 13.15
CA SER A 114 8.16 4.95 13.71
C SER A 114 8.03 3.83 14.74
N ASP A 115 8.62 2.69 14.43
CA ASP A 115 8.76 1.53 15.31
C ASP A 115 10.26 1.22 15.46
N SER A 116 10.64 0.30 16.35
CA SER A 116 12.05 0.01 16.65
C SER A 116 12.87 -0.40 15.42
N ASP A 117 12.24 -1.07 14.44
CA ASP A 117 12.89 -1.65 13.26
C ASP A 117 12.24 -1.23 11.92
N LEU A 118 11.25 -0.34 11.96
CA LEU A 118 10.61 0.23 10.77
C LEU A 118 10.26 1.70 11.00
N GLN A 119 10.70 2.56 10.09
CA GLN A 119 10.19 3.93 10.00
C GLN A 119 9.71 4.24 8.59
N ILE A 120 8.56 4.90 8.51
CA ILE A 120 7.96 5.38 7.27
C ILE A 120 7.70 6.87 7.42
N ASN A 121 8.35 7.65 6.58
CA ASN A 121 8.16 9.10 6.49
C ASN A 121 7.36 9.44 5.23
N GLY A 122 6.62 10.55 5.28
CA GLY A 122 5.94 11.14 4.14
C GLY A 122 6.46 12.54 3.85
N ARG A 123 6.75 12.84 2.57
CA ARG A 123 6.96 14.22 2.12
C ARG A 123 5.65 14.83 1.67
N PHE A 124 5.33 16.00 2.22
CA PHE A 124 4.12 16.73 1.88
C PHE A 124 4.46 17.79 0.85
N ILE A 125 3.68 17.85 -0.23
CA ILE A 125 3.64 18.98 -1.16
C ILE A 125 2.41 19.81 -0.88
N GLY A 126 2.35 21.03 -1.41
CA GLY A 126 1.17 21.85 -1.20
C GLY A 126 1.07 23.09 -2.06
N HIS A 127 -0.12 23.67 -2.02
CA HIS A 127 -0.52 24.85 -2.78
C HIS A 127 -1.26 25.84 -1.86
N ARG A 128 -0.91 27.12 -1.93
CA ARG A 128 -1.60 28.20 -1.22
C ARG A 128 -2.12 29.25 -2.18
N PRO A 129 -3.42 29.22 -2.49
CA PRO A 129 -4.05 30.29 -3.25
C PRO A 129 -4.01 31.61 -2.49
N ALA A 130 -4.00 32.72 -3.23
CA ALA A 130 -4.10 34.05 -2.66
C ALA A 130 -5.33 34.17 -1.74
N GLY A 131 -5.12 34.75 -0.56
CA GLY A 131 -6.16 34.97 0.46
C GLY A 131 -6.43 33.79 1.39
N ARG A 132 -5.61 32.73 1.35
CA ARG A 132 -5.70 31.60 2.29
C ARG A 132 -4.54 31.63 3.28
N ASP A 133 -4.82 31.34 4.55
CA ASP A 133 -3.81 31.37 5.61
C ASP A 133 -2.93 30.11 5.66
N ARG A 134 -3.36 29.04 4.99
CA ARG A 134 -2.72 27.72 5.03
C ARG A 134 -2.65 27.06 3.68
N ASP A 135 -1.69 26.16 3.53
CA ASP A 135 -1.56 25.33 2.34
C ASP A 135 -2.69 24.29 2.30
N PHE A 136 -3.13 23.95 1.09
CA PHE A 136 -3.60 22.60 0.81
C PHE A 136 -2.39 21.70 0.64
N THR A 137 -2.44 20.48 1.14
CA THR A 137 -1.30 19.58 1.11
C THR A 137 -1.69 18.18 0.68
N TRP A 138 -0.71 17.46 0.11
CA TRP A 138 -0.84 16.07 -0.30
C TRP A 138 0.47 15.33 -0.03
N ILE A 139 0.42 14.01 0.13
CA ILE A 139 1.63 13.20 0.30
C ILE A 139 2.21 12.92 -1.10
N GLN A 140 3.41 13.42 -1.38
CA GLN A 140 4.09 13.22 -2.66
C GLN A 140 5.00 12.00 -2.65
N ALA A 141 5.67 11.75 -1.53
CA ALA A 141 6.70 10.72 -1.43
C ALA A 141 6.60 9.97 -0.11
N LEU A 142 7.02 8.71 -0.13
CA LEU A 142 7.25 7.90 1.06
C LEU A 142 8.72 7.50 1.13
N GLY A 143 9.30 7.66 2.32
CA GLY A 143 10.61 7.15 2.68
C GLY A 143 10.47 6.02 3.68
N PHE A 144 11.26 4.97 3.50
CA PHE A 144 11.22 3.77 4.32
C PHE A 144 12.63 3.53 4.85
N LEU A 145 12.75 3.45 6.16
CA LEU A 145 13.94 2.99 6.86
C LEU A 145 13.59 1.66 7.53
N PHE A 146 14.36 0.63 7.24
CA PHE A 146 14.17 -0.70 7.79
C PHE A 146 15.50 -1.43 7.77
N ASN A 147 15.85 -2.14 8.84
CA ASN A 147 17.18 -2.73 8.99
C ASN A 147 18.26 -1.64 8.77
N SER A 148 19.22 -1.91 7.89
CA SER A 148 20.25 -0.98 7.42
C SER A 148 19.92 -0.38 6.04
N HIS A 149 18.71 -0.61 5.52
CA HIS A 149 18.30 -0.22 4.18
C HIS A 149 17.41 1.02 4.17
N LYS A 150 17.52 1.78 3.09
CA LYS A 150 16.71 2.97 2.83
C LYS A 150 16.06 2.84 1.46
N PHE A 151 14.74 2.96 1.42
CA PHE A 151 13.98 2.92 0.18
C PHE A 151 13.09 4.15 0.10
N SER A 152 12.88 4.71 -1.10
CA SER A 152 11.85 5.72 -1.29
C SER A 152 11.06 5.48 -2.56
N LEU A 153 9.81 5.96 -2.55
CA LEU A 153 8.99 6.08 -3.74
C LEU A 153 8.33 7.46 -3.75
N GLU A 154 8.21 8.07 -4.92
CA GLU A 154 7.60 9.39 -5.07
C GLU A 154 6.78 9.52 -6.35
N ALA A 155 5.80 10.42 -6.29
CA ALA A 155 5.09 10.94 -7.44
C ALA A 155 5.94 12.05 -8.11
N ALA A 156 6.34 11.81 -9.35
CA ALA A 156 7.05 12.77 -10.16
C ALA A 156 6.17 14.00 -10.42
N LYS A 157 6.75 15.19 -10.22
CA LYS A 157 6.08 16.45 -10.53
C LYS A 157 5.76 16.51 -12.03
N SER A 158 4.52 16.89 -12.36
CA SER A 158 4.07 17.07 -13.74
C SER A 158 3.16 18.28 -13.86
N ALA A 159 3.29 19.03 -14.96
CA ALA A 159 2.40 20.16 -15.24
C ALA A 159 0.97 19.72 -15.59
N SER A 160 0.86 18.57 -16.28
CA SER A 160 -0.43 18.01 -16.69
C SER A 160 -0.44 16.50 -16.48
N TRP A 161 -1.60 15.97 -16.12
CA TRP A 161 -1.75 14.53 -15.96
C TRP A 161 -1.80 13.80 -17.31
N ASN A 162 -1.02 12.73 -17.43
CA ASN A 162 -1.07 11.80 -18.56
C ASN A 162 -1.01 10.36 -18.02
N ASN A 163 -2.06 9.56 -18.31
CA ASN A 163 -2.15 8.16 -17.89
C ASN A 163 -1.14 7.24 -18.58
N ASP A 164 -0.60 7.65 -19.73
CA ASP A 164 0.37 6.89 -20.52
C ASP A 164 1.81 7.10 -20.06
N VAL A 165 2.03 7.98 -19.08
CA VAL A 165 3.33 8.25 -18.46
C VAL A 165 3.34 7.64 -17.06
N ASP A 166 4.43 6.96 -16.71
CA ASP A 166 4.64 6.52 -15.34
C ASP A 166 5.19 7.68 -14.53
N HIS A 167 4.46 8.07 -13.49
CA HIS A 167 4.82 9.14 -12.57
C HIS A 167 5.45 8.58 -11.29
N LEU A 168 5.74 7.29 -11.22
CA LEU A 168 6.45 6.69 -10.09
C LEU A 168 7.96 6.77 -10.27
N ARG A 169 8.66 7.20 -9.21
CA ARG A 169 10.11 7.08 -9.10
C ARG A 169 10.46 6.31 -7.84
N PHE A 170 11.56 5.57 -7.90
CA PHE A 170 12.02 4.72 -6.80
C PHE A 170 13.50 4.94 -6.56
N THR A 171 13.91 4.90 -5.31
CA THR A 171 15.33 4.79 -4.94
C THR A 171 15.53 3.72 -3.90
N PHE A 172 16.65 3.02 -3.96
CA PHE A 172 17.05 2.00 -3.00
C PHE A 172 18.52 2.22 -2.63
N ASP A 173 18.80 2.40 -1.35
CA ASP A 173 20.12 2.70 -0.76
C ASP A 173 20.86 3.84 -1.48
N GLY A 174 20.13 4.91 -1.78
CA GLY A 174 20.67 6.12 -2.41
C GLY A 174 20.87 6.02 -3.92
N GLN A 175 20.49 4.90 -4.55
CA GLN A 175 20.56 4.72 -6.00
C GLN A 175 19.18 4.70 -6.63
N ASP A 176 19.05 5.29 -7.82
CA ASP A 176 17.82 5.23 -8.61
C ASP A 176 17.49 3.79 -8.99
N LEU A 177 16.24 3.38 -8.74
CA LEU A 177 15.76 2.04 -9.02
C LEU A 177 14.78 2.06 -10.19
N SER A 178 15.17 1.43 -11.30
CA SER A 178 14.28 1.24 -12.45
C SER A 178 13.43 -0.02 -12.27
N VAL A 179 12.12 0.16 -12.09
CA VAL A 179 11.13 -0.93 -12.06
C VAL A 179 10.38 -0.93 -13.40
N PRO A 180 10.54 -1.98 -14.25
CA PRO A 180 9.83 -2.10 -15.53
C PRO A 180 8.34 -1.78 -15.46
N GLU A 181 7.84 -1.11 -16.50
CA GLU A 181 6.44 -0.79 -16.71
C GLU A 181 5.70 -2.03 -17.24
N GLU A 182 5.58 -3.05 -16.40
CA GLU A 182 4.94 -4.31 -16.73
C GLU A 182 3.97 -4.69 -15.62
N THR A 183 2.72 -5.00 -15.99
CA THR A 183 1.69 -5.41 -15.02
C THR A 183 2.14 -6.67 -14.28
N LEU A 184 2.09 -6.63 -12.94
CA LEU A 184 2.56 -7.68 -12.03
C LEU A 184 4.06 -7.96 -12.05
N PHE A 185 4.84 -7.11 -12.71
CA PHE A 185 6.28 -7.15 -12.54
C PHE A 185 6.63 -6.99 -11.06
N THR A 186 7.52 -7.87 -10.60
CA THR A 186 7.95 -7.90 -9.20
C THR A 186 9.45 -7.72 -9.12
N TRP A 187 9.86 -6.72 -8.37
CA TRP A 187 11.26 -6.52 -7.97
C TRP A 187 11.43 -6.90 -6.50
N TYR A 188 12.60 -7.45 -6.17
CA TYR A 188 13.01 -7.72 -4.79
C TYR A 188 14.36 -7.07 -4.53
N SER A 189 14.56 -6.55 -3.32
CA SER A 189 15.91 -6.25 -2.83
C SER A 189 16.79 -7.51 -2.81
N PRO A 190 18.13 -7.37 -2.80
CA PRO A 190 19.05 -8.51 -2.73
C PRO A 190 18.73 -9.52 -1.63
N ASN A 191 18.40 -9.03 -0.43
CA ASN A 191 18.06 -9.86 0.73
C ASN A 191 16.57 -10.25 0.81
N LYS A 192 15.76 -9.81 -0.17
CA LYS A 192 14.29 -10.00 -0.22
C LYS A 192 13.53 -9.44 0.99
N ASP A 193 14.08 -8.41 1.63
CA ASP A 193 13.44 -7.70 2.73
C ASP A 193 12.35 -6.74 2.24
N ILE A 194 12.50 -6.22 1.03
CA ILE A 194 11.49 -5.44 0.34
C ILE A 194 11.12 -6.07 -1.01
N LYS A 195 9.82 -6.03 -1.32
CA LYS A 195 9.23 -6.41 -2.60
C LYS A 195 8.47 -5.21 -3.16
N ILE A 196 8.68 -4.89 -4.43
CA ILE A 196 7.87 -3.91 -5.17
C ILE A 196 7.14 -4.68 -6.26
N GLU A 197 5.82 -4.53 -6.32
CA GLU A 197 4.99 -5.24 -7.27
C GLU A 197 4.10 -4.25 -8.02
N ARG A 198 4.25 -4.18 -9.34
CA ARG A 198 3.40 -3.36 -10.22
C ARG A 198 1.98 -3.91 -10.21
N VAL A 199 1.02 -3.12 -9.77
CA VAL A 199 -0.40 -3.50 -9.81
C VAL A 199 -0.96 -3.30 -11.21
N THR A 200 -0.59 -2.17 -11.82
CA THR A 200 -0.78 -1.84 -13.22
C THR A 200 0.57 -1.56 -13.86
N MET A 201 0.59 -1.49 -15.19
CA MET A 201 1.75 -1.06 -15.97
C MET A 201 2.41 0.22 -15.42
N ARG A 202 1.59 1.19 -14.98
CA ARG A 202 2.03 2.52 -14.51
C ARG A 202 1.26 2.97 -13.28
N ASN A 203 1.83 3.87 -12.49
CA ASN A 203 1.18 4.65 -11.44
C ASN A 203 0.55 3.87 -10.26
N SER A 204 0.65 2.53 -10.20
CA SER A 204 0.18 1.76 -9.05
C SER A 204 1.10 0.59 -8.73
N VAL A 205 1.54 0.55 -7.47
CA VAL A 205 2.43 -0.47 -6.92
C VAL A 205 1.97 -0.93 -5.55
N ILE A 206 2.37 -2.13 -5.18
CA ILE A 206 2.35 -2.62 -3.81
C ILE A 206 3.81 -2.78 -3.36
N VAL A 207 4.13 -2.14 -2.24
CA VAL A 207 5.40 -2.33 -1.55
C VAL A 207 5.16 -3.26 -0.36
N THR A 208 5.90 -4.36 -0.28
CA THR A 208 5.84 -5.26 0.86
C THR A 208 7.17 -5.20 1.59
N ILE A 209 7.12 -4.85 2.87
CA ILE A 209 8.25 -4.97 3.80
C ILE A 209 8.05 -6.27 4.55
N LYS A 210 9.02 -7.17 4.39
CA LYS A 210 8.97 -8.54 4.90
C LYS A 210 8.55 -8.55 6.37
N ASP A 211 7.53 -9.36 6.67
CA ASP A 211 6.95 -9.57 8.00
C ASP A 211 6.42 -8.32 8.74
N LYS A 212 6.38 -7.16 8.08
CA LYS A 212 6.01 -5.88 8.71
C LYS A 212 4.77 -5.23 8.11
N ALA A 213 4.76 -5.00 6.80
CA ALA A 213 3.71 -4.22 6.18
C ALA A 213 3.53 -4.52 4.69
N GLU A 214 2.30 -4.36 4.21
CA GLU A 214 1.95 -4.23 2.80
C GLU A 214 1.39 -2.83 2.58
N ILE A 215 1.98 -2.07 1.65
CA ILE A 215 1.64 -0.68 1.36
C ILE A 215 1.17 -0.61 -0.08
N MET A 216 -0.13 -0.40 -0.28
CA MET A 216 -0.70 -0.14 -1.60
C MET A 216 -0.53 1.33 -1.92
N VAL A 217 -0.04 1.65 -3.11
CA VAL A 217 0.19 3.02 -3.57
C VAL A 217 -0.42 3.23 -4.95
N ASN A 218 -1.06 4.38 -5.14
CA ASN A 218 -1.57 4.83 -6.43
C ASN A 218 -1.24 6.32 -6.60
N VAL A 219 -0.63 6.68 -7.73
CA VAL A 219 -0.36 8.09 -8.07
C VAL A 219 -1.58 8.67 -8.77
N VAL A 220 -2.03 9.82 -8.29
CA VAL A 220 -3.17 10.57 -8.84
C VAL A 220 -2.83 12.06 -8.95
N PRO A 221 -3.43 12.79 -9.92
CA PRO A 221 -3.37 14.25 -9.93
C PRO A 221 -4.47 14.84 -9.04
N VAL A 222 -4.38 16.14 -8.76
CA VAL A 222 -5.58 16.90 -8.41
C VAL A 222 -6.40 17.09 -9.69
N THR A 223 -7.62 16.55 -9.71
CA THR A 223 -8.47 16.64 -10.90
C THR A 223 -9.15 18.01 -10.98
N LYS A 224 -9.66 18.35 -12.18
CA LYS A 224 -10.47 19.57 -12.35
C LYS A 224 -11.73 19.56 -11.48
N GLU A 225 -12.29 18.38 -11.20
CA GLU A 225 -13.46 18.25 -10.35
C GLU A 225 -13.09 18.47 -8.88
N ASP A 226 -11.96 17.92 -8.42
CA ASP A 226 -11.45 18.18 -7.07
C ASP A 226 -11.16 19.67 -6.89
N ASP A 227 -10.48 20.29 -7.86
CA ASP A 227 -10.18 21.72 -7.87
C ASP A 227 -11.46 22.58 -7.79
N ARG A 228 -12.52 22.18 -8.52
CA ARG A 228 -13.82 22.86 -8.51
C ARG A 228 -14.54 22.70 -7.17
N ILE A 229 -14.55 21.49 -6.58
CA ILE A 229 -15.26 21.19 -5.33
C ILE A 229 -14.56 21.86 -4.14
N HIS A 230 -13.23 21.78 -4.09
CA HIS A 230 -12.44 22.23 -2.95
C HIS A 230 -11.87 23.64 -3.12
N ASN A 231 -12.03 24.24 -4.31
CA ASN A 231 -11.51 25.55 -4.68
C ASN A 231 -9.99 25.62 -4.45
N TYR A 232 -9.27 24.58 -4.91
CA TYR A 232 -7.81 24.50 -4.78
C TYR A 232 -7.12 25.60 -5.59
N LYS A 233 -7.73 26.07 -6.69
CA LYS A 233 -7.16 27.03 -7.66
C LYS A 233 -5.80 26.57 -8.21
N VAL A 234 -5.71 25.29 -8.54
CA VAL A 234 -4.49 24.65 -9.08
C VAL A 234 -3.99 25.44 -10.31
N PRO A 235 -2.70 25.83 -10.36
CA PRO A 235 -2.13 26.56 -11.47
C PRO A 235 -1.91 25.63 -12.68
N SER A 236 -1.69 26.21 -13.86
CA SER A 236 -1.56 25.42 -15.10
C SER A 236 -0.22 24.69 -15.26
N ASP A 237 0.77 24.98 -14.42
CA ASP A 237 2.13 24.46 -14.49
C ASP A 237 2.41 23.31 -13.50
N ASP A 238 1.41 22.90 -12.71
CA ASP A 238 1.51 21.76 -11.78
C ASP A 238 0.14 21.10 -11.57
N CYS A 239 0.03 19.80 -11.81
CA CYS A 239 -1.19 19.03 -11.52
C CYS A 239 -1.19 18.42 -10.11
N PHE A 240 -0.17 18.71 -9.29
CA PHE A 240 0.03 18.18 -7.94
C PHE A 240 -0.14 16.66 -7.90
N ALA A 241 0.63 15.95 -8.74
CA ALA A 241 0.68 14.49 -8.68
C ALA A 241 1.11 14.03 -7.27
N HIS A 242 0.30 13.18 -6.64
CA HIS A 242 0.45 12.76 -5.26
C HIS A 242 0.01 11.31 -5.05
N LEU A 243 0.28 10.80 -3.87
CA LEU A 243 0.05 9.41 -3.48
C LEU A 243 -1.27 9.28 -2.73
N GLU A 244 -2.11 8.37 -3.22
CA GLU A 244 -3.07 7.67 -2.39
C GLU A 244 -2.42 6.40 -1.86
N VAL A 245 -2.49 6.20 -0.55
CA VAL A 245 -1.77 5.12 0.12
C VAL A 245 -2.72 4.36 1.04
N GLN A 246 -2.56 3.05 1.10
CA GLN A 246 -3.15 2.22 2.14
C GLN A 246 -2.11 1.31 2.76
N PHE A 247 -1.84 1.53 4.05
CA PHE A 247 -0.96 0.71 4.85
C PHE A 247 -1.72 -0.44 5.50
N LYS A 248 -1.16 -1.65 5.40
CA LYS A 248 -1.63 -2.83 6.10
C LYS A 248 -0.46 -3.40 6.90
N PHE A 249 -0.43 -3.10 8.19
CA PHE A 249 0.59 -3.59 9.09
C PHE A 249 0.26 -4.99 9.61
N PHE A 250 1.29 -5.80 9.78
CA PHE A 250 1.18 -7.19 10.29
C PHE A 250 1.78 -7.34 11.67
N ASN A 251 2.85 -6.61 11.97
CA ASN A 251 3.66 -6.81 13.17
C ASN A 251 4.32 -5.49 13.63
N LEU A 252 3.50 -4.57 14.16
CA LEU A 252 3.99 -3.38 14.87
C LEU A 252 4.13 -3.66 16.35
N SER A 253 5.13 -3.08 16.98
CA SER A 253 5.31 -3.16 18.43
C SER A 253 4.23 -2.32 19.16
N PRO A 254 3.95 -2.62 20.44
CA PRO A 254 3.06 -1.79 21.25
C PRO A 254 3.54 -0.34 21.43
N ASN A 255 4.82 -0.05 21.12
CA ASN A 255 5.42 1.27 21.30
C ASN A 255 5.39 2.12 20.02
N VAL A 256 4.90 1.58 18.89
CA VAL A 256 4.89 2.24 17.58
C VAL A 256 4.32 3.65 17.60
N ASP A 257 5.08 4.64 17.14
CA ASP A 257 4.67 6.05 17.09
C ASP A 257 4.55 6.56 15.64
N GLY A 258 4.42 7.87 15.47
CA GLY A 258 4.19 8.54 14.19
C GLY A 258 2.73 8.96 14.00
N ILE A 259 2.47 9.79 12.99
CA ILE A 259 1.14 10.37 12.75
C ILE A 259 0.05 9.30 12.66
N LEU A 260 0.31 8.25 11.88
CA LEU A 260 -0.56 7.10 11.68
C LEU A 260 -0.20 5.96 12.65
N GLY A 261 1.09 5.68 12.85
CA GLY A 261 1.56 4.53 13.63
C GLY A 261 0.99 4.49 15.04
N ARG A 262 0.95 5.64 15.75
CA ARG A 262 0.40 5.72 17.11
C ARG A 262 -1.06 5.24 17.24
N THR A 263 -1.83 5.31 16.16
CA THR A 263 -3.24 4.86 16.14
C THR A 263 -3.40 3.33 16.21
N TYR A 264 -2.28 2.60 16.14
CA TYR A 264 -2.23 1.15 16.31
C TYR A 264 -1.82 0.73 17.73
N LYS A 265 -1.46 1.66 18.63
CA LYS A 265 -1.17 1.31 20.03
C LYS A 265 -2.46 0.87 20.74
N PRO A 266 -2.44 -0.18 21.58
CA PRO A 266 -3.64 -0.68 22.28
C PRO A 266 -4.33 0.35 23.18
N ASP A 267 -3.57 1.28 23.75
CA ASP A 267 -4.01 2.31 24.70
C ASP A 267 -4.13 3.71 24.06
N PHE A 268 -3.97 3.82 22.74
CA PHE A 268 -4.08 5.10 22.06
C PHE A 268 -5.48 5.69 22.17
N GLN A 269 -5.56 6.91 22.69
CA GLN A 269 -6.78 7.70 22.70
C GLN A 269 -6.70 8.73 21.58
N ASN A 270 -7.55 8.55 20.56
CA ASN A 270 -7.55 9.44 19.42
C ASN A 270 -8.06 10.84 19.80
N PRO A 271 -7.24 11.91 19.64
CA PRO A 271 -7.67 13.27 19.97
C PRO A 271 -8.63 13.88 18.94
N ALA A 272 -8.88 13.18 17.81
CA ALA A 272 -9.82 13.61 16.79
C ALA A 272 -11.23 13.75 17.38
N LYS A 273 -11.80 14.95 17.30
CA LYS A 273 -13.14 15.23 17.83
C LYS A 273 -14.22 14.50 17.02
N SER A 274 -14.92 13.57 17.65
CA SER A 274 -16.08 12.91 17.04
C SER A 274 -17.17 13.92 16.68
N GLY A 275 -17.82 13.74 15.53
CA GLY A 275 -18.89 14.64 15.05
C GLY A 275 -18.41 15.91 14.32
N VAL A 276 -17.12 16.16 14.25
CA VAL A 276 -16.54 17.23 13.41
C VAL A 276 -16.29 16.68 12.01
N ALA A 277 -16.70 17.41 10.97
CA ALA A 277 -16.60 16.97 9.57
C ALA A 277 -15.14 16.76 9.10
N MET A 278 -14.19 17.45 9.71
CA MET A 278 -12.75 17.32 9.44
C MET A 278 -11.95 17.51 10.74
N PRO A 279 -11.80 16.47 11.57
CA PRO A 279 -11.06 16.59 12.83
C PRO A 279 -9.56 16.62 12.53
N VAL A 280 -8.98 17.82 12.62
CA VAL A 280 -7.56 18.05 12.41
C VAL A 280 -6.79 17.71 13.69
N VAL A 281 -5.71 16.95 13.56
CA VAL A 281 -4.81 16.61 14.65
C VAL A 281 -3.46 17.28 14.39
N GLY A 282 -3.00 18.08 15.36
CA GLY A 282 -1.69 18.72 15.29
C GLY A 282 -0.55 17.85 15.83
N GLY A 283 0.59 18.49 16.09
CA GLY A 283 1.81 17.83 16.60
C GLY A 283 2.91 17.74 15.55
N GLU A 284 2.87 18.62 14.54
CA GLU A 284 3.81 18.70 13.42
C GLU A 284 5.27 18.67 13.91
N ASP A 285 5.60 19.47 14.94
CA ASP A 285 6.94 19.53 15.52
C ASP A 285 7.43 18.22 16.16
N SER A 286 6.52 17.32 16.52
CA SER A 286 6.86 16.02 17.10
C SER A 286 7.26 15.01 16.03
N PHE A 287 6.63 15.09 14.85
CA PHE A 287 6.78 14.13 13.77
C PHE A 287 7.73 14.59 12.67
N LYS A 288 8.08 15.88 12.62
CA LYS A 288 8.96 16.44 11.60
C LYS A 288 10.33 15.76 11.59
N THR A 289 10.78 15.35 10.41
CA THR A 289 12.13 14.83 10.16
C THR A 289 12.93 15.84 9.32
N SER A 290 14.26 15.75 9.34
CA SER A 290 15.12 16.61 8.50
C SER A 290 15.11 16.26 7.02
N SER A 291 14.77 15.01 6.70
CA SER A 291 14.63 14.53 5.33
C SER A 291 13.69 13.33 5.26
N LEU A 292 13.34 12.93 4.03
CA LEU A 292 12.51 11.77 3.76
C LEU A 292 13.12 10.46 4.30
N LEU A 293 14.45 10.37 4.35
CA LEU A 293 15.19 9.17 4.78
C LEU A 293 15.96 9.39 6.09
N SER A 294 15.51 10.34 6.93
CA SER A 294 16.02 10.58 8.29
C SER A 294 15.08 10.00 9.34
N ASN A 295 15.61 9.64 10.51
CA ASN A 295 14.87 9.16 11.68
C ASN A 295 14.87 10.14 12.87
N ASP A 296 15.19 11.41 12.63
CA ASP A 296 15.51 12.41 13.66
C ASP A 296 14.31 13.20 14.19
N CYS A 297 13.11 12.62 14.18
CA CYS A 297 11.94 13.28 14.78
C CYS A 297 11.89 13.10 16.30
N LYS A 298 11.20 14.01 17.01
CA LYS A 298 11.19 14.04 18.49
C LYS A 298 10.60 12.78 19.13
N THR A 299 9.65 12.14 18.45
CA THR A 299 8.97 10.93 18.93
C THR A 299 9.38 9.68 18.17
N CYS A 300 10.37 9.78 17.28
CA CYS A 300 10.85 8.63 16.51
C CYS A 300 11.60 7.67 17.43
N ILE A 301 11.31 6.38 17.28
CA ILE A 301 11.91 5.31 18.09
C ILE A 301 12.70 4.29 17.25
N PHE A 302 12.79 4.52 15.95
CA PHE A 302 13.55 3.68 15.03
C PHE A 302 15.05 3.74 15.31
N SER A 303 15.67 2.57 15.39
CA SER A 303 17.11 2.42 15.60
C SER A 303 17.68 1.36 14.67
N GLU A 304 18.60 1.76 13.79
CA GLU A 304 19.28 0.87 12.83
C GLU A 304 19.95 -0.34 13.54
N SER A 305 20.51 -0.12 14.73
CA SER A 305 21.15 -1.15 15.55
C SER A 305 20.19 -2.16 16.19
N GLN A 306 18.94 -1.75 16.47
CA GLN A 306 17.95 -2.64 17.09
C GLN A 306 17.35 -3.60 16.07
N ALA A 307 17.23 -3.16 14.81
CA ALA A 307 16.80 -4.00 13.70
C ALA A 307 17.76 -5.16 13.44
N GLU A 308 19.08 -4.94 13.52
CA GLU A 308 20.08 -6.02 13.43
C GLU A 308 19.95 -7.03 14.58
N ILE A 309 19.70 -6.57 15.80
CA ILE A 309 19.51 -7.44 16.98
C ILE A 309 18.23 -8.27 16.86
N ASP A 310 17.14 -7.69 16.36
CA ASP A 310 15.87 -8.40 16.22
C ASP A 310 15.90 -9.44 15.08
N ILE A 311 16.67 -9.20 14.01
CA ILE A 311 17.00 -10.21 13.00
C ILE A 311 17.72 -11.40 13.65
N VAL A 312 18.77 -11.14 14.43
CA VAL A 312 19.55 -12.19 15.10
C VAL A 312 18.69 -12.94 16.11
N LYS A 313 17.83 -12.26 16.88
CA LYS A 313 16.88 -12.92 17.78
C LYS A 313 15.86 -13.77 17.03
N SER A 314 15.33 -13.29 15.90
CA SER A 314 14.41 -14.07 15.08
C SER A 314 15.07 -15.37 14.61
N GLU A 315 16.27 -15.28 14.04
CA GLU A 315 17.04 -16.46 13.61
C GLU A 315 17.37 -17.42 14.77
N ILE A 316 17.75 -16.90 15.94
CA ILE A 316 18.01 -17.71 17.14
C ILE A 316 16.74 -18.37 17.65
N VAL A 317 15.61 -17.65 17.72
CA VAL A 317 14.32 -18.20 18.17
C VAL A 317 13.81 -19.29 17.21
N TYR A 318 14.03 -19.14 15.89
CA TYR A 318 13.80 -20.22 14.93
C TYR A 318 14.75 -21.41 15.13
N ALA A 319 15.96 -21.18 15.64
CA ALA A 319 16.95 -22.23 15.91
C ALA A 319 16.77 -22.93 17.29
N THR A 320 16.16 -22.27 18.29
CA THR A 320 16.00 -22.80 19.65
C THR A 320 14.53 -23.05 20.02
N LEU A 321 13.81 -23.78 19.16
CA LEU A 321 12.48 -24.30 19.51
C LEU A 321 12.63 -25.55 20.39
N ASP A 322 12.43 -25.39 21.71
CA ASP A 322 12.35 -26.50 22.65
C ASP A 322 10.91 -27.06 22.69
N CYS A 323 10.71 -28.20 22.04
CA CYS A 323 9.42 -28.88 21.93
C CYS A 323 9.16 -29.89 23.08
N THR A 324 9.86 -29.80 24.20
CA THR A 324 9.71 -30.76 25.32
C THR A 324 8.56 -30.44 26.28
N SER A 325 8.02 -29.21 26.30
CA SER A 325 6.88 -28.84 27.14
C SER A 325 5.54 -28.94 26.38
N GLY A 326 4.68 -29.87 26.79
CA GLY A 326 3.33 -30.03 26.23
C GLY A 326 2.43 -28.81 26.50
N ALA A 327 1.81 -28.33 25.42
CA ALA A 327 0.62 -27.47 25.32
C ALA A 327 0.54 -26.22 26.23
N SER A 328 0.76 -25.05 25.63
CA SER A 328 0.00 -23.85 26.02
C SER A 328 -0.54 -23.16 24.77
N SER A 329 -1.76 -22.63 24.90
CA SER A 329 -2.58 -22.06 23.83
C SER A 329 -1.94 -20.84 23.17
N GLY A 330 -1.54 -20.99 21.91
CA GLY A 330 -1.14 -19.89 21.03
C GLY A 330 -1.23 -20.32 19.58
N TYR A 331 -1.73 -19.43 18.71
CA TYR A 331 -1.79 -19.67 17.27
C TYR A 331 -0.37 -19.61 16.69
N GLY A 332 0.17 -20.74 16.20
CA GLY A 332 1.15 -20.66 15.11
C GLY A 332 2.25 -21.70 14.96
N ILE A 333 2.52 -22.61 15.91
CA ILE A 333 3.59 -23.62 15.74
C ILE A 333 3.13 -24.98 16.26
N VAL A 334 3.18 -26.01 15.40
CA VAL A 334 2.91 -27.41 15.76
C VAL A 334 4.23 -28.17 15.69
N CYS A 335 4.80 -28.51 16.85
CA CYS A 335 5.92 -29.44 16.92
C CYS A 335 5.41 -30.84 16.54
N ARG A 336 5.99 -31.44 15.49
CA ARG A 336 5.71 -32.83 15.11
C ARG A 336 6.68 -33.75 15.85
N LYS A 337 6.16 -34.80 16.48
CA LYS A 337 6.99 -35.87 17.05
C LYS A 337 7.68 -36.68 15.97
#